data_AF-A0A9W4WLA3-F1
#
_entry.id   AF-A0A9W4WLA3-F1
#
_cell.length_a   1.000
_cell.length_b   1.000
_cell.length_c   1.000
_cell.angle_alpha   90.00
_cell.angle_beta   90.00
_cell.angle_gamma   90.00
#
_symmetry.space_group_name_H-M   'P 1'
#
loop_
_entity.id
_entity.type
_entity.pdbx_description
1 polymer ?
#
loop_
_entity_poly.entity_id
_entity_poly.type
_entity_poly.pdbx_seq_one_letter_code
_entity_poly.pdbx_strand_id
1 'polypeptide(L)' 'PGHSLWDERSCFNYKILIELFLNPHILTPINSFPLKPQDYIQEVLVPETAIRLILEDIGGNNSLEVAQKIMIDSSDFGE' A
#
# COMPACT_ATOMS: atom_id res chain seq x y z
N PRO A 1 26.59 -17.73 22.45
CA PRO A 1 25.94 -18.57 21.40
C PRO A 1 24.48 -18.13 21.18
N GLY A 2 24.27 -17.07 20.40
CA GLY A 2 22.94 -16.52 20.11
C GLY A 2 22.93 -15.53 18.95
N HIS A 3 24.02 -15.46 18.18
CA HIS A 3 24.24 -14.46 17.13
C HIS A 3 24.04 -15.02 15.70
N SER A 4 23.95 -16.34 15.53
CA SER A 4 23.82 -16.97 14.19
C SER A 4 22.36 -17.07 13.71
N LEU A 5 21.41 -17.35 14.59
CA LEU A 5 20.03 -17.62 14.19
C LEU A 5 19.30 -16.37 13.62
N TRP A 6 19.64 -15.19 14.15
CA TRP A 6 19.12 -13.91 13.65
C TRP A 6 19.76 -13.53 12.31
N ASP A 7 21.01 -13.92 12.10
CA ASP A 7 21.76 -13.70 10.86
C ASP A 7 21.21 -14.57 9.72
N GLU A 8 20.95 -15.85 9.99
CA GLU A 8 20.37 -16.79 9.03
C GLU A 8 18.94 -16.41 8.63
N ARG A 9 18.10 -16.01 9.60
CA ARG A 9 16.73 -15.53 9.31
C ARG A 9 16.72 -14.18 8.60
N SER A 10 17.61 -13.26 8.94
CA SER A 10 17.73 -11.98 8.22
C SER A 10 18.17 -12.20 6.77
N CYS A 11 19.14 -13.08 6.54
CA CYS A 11 19.61 -13.42 5.20
C CYS A 11 18.50 -14.08 4.36
N PHE A 12 17.71 -14.97 4.97
CA PHE A 12 16.55 -15.58 4.31
C PHE A 12 15.51 -14.53 3.89
N ASN A 13 15.10 -13.63 4.79
CA ASN A 13 14.14 -12.59 4.46
C ASN A 13 14.67 -11.64 3.39
N TYR A 14 15.94 -11.23 3.48
CA TYR A 14 16.57 -10.40 2.47
C TYR A 14 16.54 -11.07 1.10
N LYS A 15 16.92 -12.34 1.00
CA LYS A 15 16.88 -13.09 -0.27
C LYS A 15 15.48 -13.14 -0.87
N ILE A 16 14.47 -13.44 -0.05
CA ILE A 16 13.06 -13.48 -0.50
C ILE A 16 12.62 -12.11 -1.05
N LEU A 17 13.00 -11.01 -0.40
CA LEU A 17 12.67 -9.67 -0.88
C LEU A 17 13.36 -9.35 -2.23
N ILE A 18 14.61 -9.77 -2.41
CA ILE A 18 15.31 -9.64 -3.71
C ILE A 18 14.59 -10.44 -4.80
N GLU A 19 14.21 -11.68 -4.52
CA GLU A 19 13.52 -12.56 -5.46
C GLU A 19 12.11 -12.05 -5.82
N LEU A 20 11.40 -11.46 -4.86
CA LEU A 20 10.06 -10.93 -5.07
C LEU A 20 10.04 -9.56 -5.75
N PHE A 21 11.01 -8.69 -5.48
CA PHE A 21 10.89 -7.29 -5.86
C PHE A 21 11.96 -6.81 -6.83
N LEU A 22 13.21 -7.26 -6.70
CA LEU A 22 14.29 -6.79 -7.58
C LEU A 22 14.45 -7.65 -8.83
N ASN A 23 14.41 -8.99 -8.70
CA ASN A 23 14.52 -9.90 -9.83
C ASN A 23 13.43 -9.68 -10.90
N PRO A 24 12.13 -9.55 -10.53
CA PRO A 24 11.08 -9.23 -11.50
C PRO A 24 11.02 -7.74 -11.87
N HIS A 25 11.97 -6.92 -11.40
CA HIS A 25 12.01 -5.47 -11.67
C HIS A 25 10.75 -4.72 -11.21
N ILE A 26 10.14 -5.17 -10.11
CA ILE A 26 8.98 -4.51 -9.51
C ILE A 26 9.43 -3.28 -8.73
N LEU A 27 10.52 -3.37 -7.95
CA LEU A 27 11.19 -2.23 -7.31
C LEU A 27 12.39 -1.82 -8.17
N THR A 28 12.15 -0.85 -9.05
CA THR A 28 13.16 -0.18 -9.85
C THR A 28 13.61 1.11 -9.16
N PRO A 29 14.79 1.66 -9.49
CA PRO A 29 15.19 2.98 -8.99
C PRO A 29 14.10 4.03 -9.21
N ILE A 30 13.41 3.98 -10.35
CA ILE A 30 12.36 4.93 -10.76
C ILE A 30 11.14 4.90 -9.83
N ASN A 31 10.71 3.72 -9.36
CA ASN A 31 9.54 3.57 -8.48
C ASN A 31 9.90 3.34 -7.00
N SER A 32 11.20 3.33 -6.68
CA SER A 32 11.71 3.30 -5.30
C SER A 32 11.85 4.70 -4.69
N PHE A 33 11.75 5.76 -5.50
CA PHE A 33 11.79 7.12 -4.98
C PHE A 33 10.52 7.42 -4.18
N PRO A 34 10.64 8.11 -3.04
CA PRO A 34 9.46 8.58 -2.33
C PRO A 34 8.66 9.51 -3.25
N LEU A 35 7.33 9.41 -3.16
CA LEU A 35 6.43 10.32 -3.86
C LEU A 35 6.75 11.76 -3.47
N LYS A 36 6.63 12.69 -4.44
CA LYS A 36 6.69 14.11 -4.10
C LYS A 36 5.51 14.43 -3.19
N PRO A 37 5.59 15.46 -2.33
CA PRO A 37 4.51 15.78 -1.40
C PRO A 37 3.14 15.96 -2.07
N GLN A 38 3.11 16.54 -3.28
CA GLN A 38 1.88 16.72 -4.05
C GLN A 38 1.30 15.39 -4.53
N ASP A 39 2.14 14.53 -5.11
CA ASP A 39 1.75 13.20 -5.60
C ASP A 39 1.28 12.33 -4.42
N TYR A 40 1.97 12.38 -3.27
CA TYR A 40 1.55 11.68 -2.06
C TYR A 40 0.17 12.14 -1.55
N ILE A 41 -0.11 13.45 -1.58
CA ILE A 41 -1.43 13.97 -1.21
C ILE A 41 -2.51 13.39 -2.14
N GLN A 42 -2.26 13.41 -3.46
CA GLN A 42 -3.26 12.99 -4.45
C GLN A 42 -3.44 11.47 -4.51
N GLU A 43 -2.36 10.69 -4.48
CA GLU A 43 -2.38 9.24 -4.68
C GLU A 43 -2.63 8.46 -3.38
N VAL A 44 -2.34 9.05 -2.22
CA VAL A 44 -2.46 8.35 -0.92
C VAL A 44 -3.45 9.04 -0.01
N LEU A 45 -3.23 10.30 0.34
CA LEU A 45 -4.04 10.96 1.39
C LEU A 45 -5.47 11.24 0.96
N VAL A 46 -5.70 11.63 -0.29
CA VAL A 46 -7.04 11.88 -0.83
C VAL A 46 -7.88 10.60 -0.84
N PRO A 47 -7.43 9.47 -1.45
CA PRO A 47 -8.15 8.20 -1.38
C PRO A 47 -8.36 7.69 0.04
N GLU A 48 -7.35 7.78 0.90
CA GLU A 48 -7.46 7.37 2.30
C GLU A 48 -8.55 8.17 3.03
N THR A 49 -8.56 9.48 2.84
CA THR A 49 -9.55 10.37 3.45
C THR A 49 -10.95 10.10 2.91
N ALA A 50 -11.09 9.88 1.60
CA ALA A 50 -12.36 9.52 0.98
C ALA A 50 -12.94 8.22 1.57
N ILE A 51 -12.12 7.17 1.71
CA ILE A 51 -12.56 5.90 2.33
C ILE A 51 -13.03 6.12 3.77
N ARG A 52 -12.32 6.93 4.56
CA ARG A 52 -12.70 7.24 5.94
C ARG A 52 -14.04 7.99 6.00
N LEU A 53 -14.23 8.98 5.14
CA LEU A 53 -15.49 9.72 5.05
C LEU A 53 -16.66 8.82 4.65
N ILE A 54 -16.47 7.94 3.66
CA ILE A 54 -17.48 6.96 3.26
C ILE A 54 -17.78 6.00 4.41
N LEU A 55 -16.76 5.52 5.11
CA LEU A 55 -16.91 4.63 6.25
C LEU A 55 -17.71 5.27 7.38
N GLU A 56 -17.44 6.55 7.68
CA GLU A 56 -18.22 7.33 8.64
C GLU A 56 -19.67 7.52 8.19
N ASP A 57 -19.90 7.84 6.91
CA ASP A 57 -21.23 8.06 6.34
C ASP A 57 -22.12 6.81 6.41
N ILE A 58 -21.56 5.63 6.12
CA ILE A 58 -22.30 4.37 6.19
C ILE A 58 -22.48 3.86 7.64
N GLY A 59 -22.09 4.64 8.66
CA GLY A 59 -22.34 4.34 10.06
C GLY A 59 -21.21 3.60 10.78
N GLY A 60 -19.98 3.64 10.26
CA GLY A 60 -18.72 3.26 10.95
C GLY A 60 -18.52 1.76 11.26
N ASN A 61 -19.59 0.96 11.16
CA ASN A 61 -19.62 -0.45 11.58
C ASN A 61 -19.48 -1.43 10.41
N ASN A 62 -19.48 -0.92 9.18
CA ASN A 62 -19.38 -1.72 7.97
C ASN A 62 -17.91 -2.00 7.63
N SER A 63 -17.65 -3.07 6.87
CA SER A 63 -16.28 -3.44 6.48
C SER A 63 -15.62 -2.35 5.63
N LEU A 64 -14.32 -2.11 5.87
CA LEU A 64 -13.47 -1.22 5.05
C LEU A 64 -13.56 -1.57 3.56
N GLU A 65 -13.75 -2.84 3.22
CA GLU A 65 -13.98 -3.31 1.84
C GLU A 65 -15.21 -2.67 1.19
N VAL A 66 -16.28 -2.45 1.95
CA VAL A 66 -17.51 -1.83 1.42
C VAL A 66 -17.25 -0.36 1.10
N ALA A 67 -16.55 0.36 1.99
CA ALA A 67 -16.19 1.75 1.76
C ALA A 67 -15.23 1.90 0.56
N GLN A 68 -14.26 1.00 0.42
CA GLN A 68 -13.38 0.95 -0.76
C GLN A 68 -14.16 0.70 -2.04
N LYS A 69 -15.09 -0.26 -2.03
CA LYS A 69 -15.92 -0.57 -3.19
C LYS A 69 -16.75 0.64 -3.62
N ILE A 70 -17.41 1.30 -2.68
CA ILE A 70 -18.20 2.52 -2.96
C ILE A 70 -17.31 3.62 -3.55
N MET A 71 -16.09 3.81 -3.02
CA MET A 71 -15.14 4.79 -3.57
C MET A 71 -14.79 4.48 -5.03
N ILE A 72 -14.46 3.22 -5.35
CA ILE A 72 -14.11 2.78 -6.70
C ILE A 72 -15.30 2.93 -7.65
N ASP A 73 -16.48 2.44 -7.24
CA ASP A 73 -17.72 2.53 -8.03
C ASP A 73 -18.11 4.02 -8.27
N SER A 74 -17.83 4.92 -7.33
CA SER A 74 -18.08 6.36 -7.46
C SER A 74 -17.08 7.06 -8.39
N SER A 75 -15.85 6.56 -8.48
CA SER A 75 -14.84 7.07 -9.41
C SER A 75 -15.15 6.69 -10.86
N ASP A 76 -15.78 5.53 -11.08
CA ASP A 76 -16.17 5.01 -12.40
C ASP A 76 -17.39 5.73 -13.00
N PHE A 77 -18.24 6.34 -12.14
CA PHE A 77 -19.50 6.99 -12.54
C PHE A 77 -19.34 8.27 -13.39
N GLY A 78 -18.11 8.62 -13.79
CA GLY A 78 -17.76 9.83 -14.55
C GLY A 78 -17.21 9.60 -15.96
N GLU A 79 -17.10 8.36 -16.43
CA GLU A 79 -16.71 8.00 -17.81
C GLU A 79 -17.91 7.65 -18.72
#